data_AF-A0A7K4SZV1-F1
#
_entry.id   AF-A0A7K4SZV1-F1
#
_cell.length_a   1.000
_cell.length_b   1.000
_cell.length_c   1.000
_cell.angle_alpha   90.00
_cell.angle_beta   90.00
_cell.angle_gamma   90.00
#
_symmetry.space_group_name_H-M   'P 1'
#
loop_
_entity.id
_entity.type
_entity.pdbx_description
1 polymer ?
#
loop_
_entity_poly.entity_id
_entity_poly.type
_entity_poly.pdbx_seq_one_letter_code
_entity_poly.pdbx_strand_id
1 'polypeptide(L)'
;STAVLIQGGALGTVGSTMASQYLIVALAVFSSFTQVVIEASSWWSLGMNPMNPMNPVQMSEVYIIGAQPLCSQLAGLSQGQKKLCQLYQDHMQFIGEGAKTGIKECQYQFRHRRWNCSTVDNNSVFGRVMQIGSRETAFTYAVSAAGVVNAMSRACREGELSSCGCSRAARPKDLPRDWLWGGCGDNIEYGYRFAKEFVDARERERVYQRGSYESARIMMNLHNNEAGRRTVYNLADVACKCHGVSGSCSLKTCWLQLADFRKVGDALKEKYDSAAAMKLNSRGKLVQVNSRFNAPTIHDLVYIDPSPDYCVRNESTGSLGTQGRLCNKTSEGMDGCELMCCGRGYDQFKTVQRERCHCKFHWCCYVKCKLCTEIVDQFVCK
;
A
#
# COMPACT_ATOMS: atom_id res chain seq x y z
N SER A 1 -5.36 87.36 -40.99
CA SER A 1 -4.38 88.18 -40.27
C SER A 1 -4.43 87.84 -38.80
N THR A 2 -3.26 87.58 -38.20
CA THR A 2 -2.86 87.86 -36.80
C THR A 2 -3.78 87.32 -35.67
N ALA A 3 -3.38 86.38 -34.79
CA ALA A 3 -2.29 86.43 -33.77
C ALA A 3 -2.43 87.71 -32.89
N VAL A 4 -2.45 87.76 -31.56
CA VAL A 4 -1.80 87.04 -30.44
C VAL A 4 -2.52 87.46 -29.14
N LEU A 5 -2.60 86.61 -28.11
CA LEU A 5 -2.19 86.94 -26.72
C LEU A 5 -2.09 85.71 -25.80
N ILE A 6 -0.97 85.69 -25.09
CA ILE A 6 -0.32 84.72 -24.18
C ILE A 6 -0.78 85.07 -22.75
N GLN A 7 -0.97 84.21 -21.73
CA GLN A 7 0.02 83.36 -21.04
C GLN A 7 -0.67 82.53 -19.92
N GLY A 8 -0.15 81.33 -19.62
CA GLY A 8 -0.40 80.62 -18.36
C GLY A 8 -0.28 79.10 -18.48
N GLY A 9 0.74 78.49 -17.84
CA GLY A 9 0.83 77.04 -17.76
C GLY A 9 2.14 76.54 -17.14
N ALA A 10 2.02 75.86 -16.00
CA ALA A 10 3.09 75.31 -15.18
C ALA A 10 3.14 73.77 -15.24
N LEU A 11 4.29 73.23 -14.82
CA LEU A 11 4.63 71.85 -14.43
C LEU A 11 4.79 70.77 -15.52
N GLY A 12 6.00 70.19 -15.57
CA GLY A 12 6.26 68.83 -16.03
C GLY A 12 7.27 68.15 -15.10
N THR A 13 6.82 67.14 -14.34
CA THR A 13 7.67 66.24 -13.55
C THR A 13 7.87 64.93 -14.31
N VAL A 14 9.14 64.53 -14.40
CA VAL A 14 9.62 63.30 -15.04
C VAL A 14 9.82 62.23 -13.96
N GLY A 15 9.37 61.00 -14.22
CA GLY A 15 9.95 59.78 -13.62
C GLY A 15 9.07 59.03 -12.61
N SER A 16 8.23 58.09 -13.10
CA SER A 16 7.61 57.06 -12.24
C SER A 16 6.95 55.90 -13.02
N THR A 17 7.50 55.48 -14.17
CA THR A 17 6.92 54.35 -14.94
C THR A 17 7.83 53.13 -15.05
N MET A 18 9.15 53.28 -14.90
CA MET A 18 10.09 52.15 -15.07
C MET A 18 10.18 51.23 -13.83
N ALA A 19 9.99 51.73 -12.61
CA ALA A 19 10.09 50.91 -11.39
C ALA A 19 8.92 49.92 -11.23
N SER A 20 7.75 50.24 -11.77
CA SER A 20 6.54 49.41 -11.64
C SER A 20 6.61 48.14 -12.50
N GLN A 21 7.20 48.22 -13.69
CA GLN A 21 7.32 47.08 -14.60
C GLN A 21 8.26 46.00 -14.07
N TYR A 22 9.39 46.37 -13.46
CA TYR A 22 10.30 45.41 -12.84
C TYR A 22 9.73 44.76 -11.58
N LEU A 23 8.88 45.46 -10.82
CA LEU A 23 8.22 44.90 -9.64
C LEU A 23 7.15 43.86 -10.02
N ILE A 24 6.40 44.10 -11.09
CA ILE A 24 5.37 43.18 -11.61
C ILE A 24 6.02 41.94 -12.21
N VAL A 25 7.14 42.08 -12.94
CA VAL A 25 7.91 40.94 -13.46
C VAL A 25 8.57 40.16 -12.33
N ALA A 26 9.11 40.82 -11.29
CA ALA A 26 9.66 40.13 -10.13
C ALA A 26 8.59 39.34 -9.35
N LEU A 27 7.37 39.89 -9.18
CA LEU A 27 6.26 39.18 -8.54
C LEU A 27 5.70 38.04 -9.42
N ALA A 28 5.73 38.19 -10.75
CA ALA A 28 5.35 37.12 -11.69
C ALA A 28 6.39 35.99 -11.77
N VAL A 29 7.68 36.32 -11.60
CA VAL A 29 8.77 35.33 -11.51
C VAL A 29 8.77 34.65 -10.13
N PHE A 30 8.47 35.37 -9.04
CA PHE A 30 8.31 34.76 -7.72
C PHE A 30 7.03 33.91 -7.60
N SER A 31 5.96 34.23 -8.33
CA SER A 31 4.73 33.41 -8.35
C SER A 31 4.84 32.15 -9.22
N SER A 32 5.81 32.11 -10.14
CA SER A 32 6.08 30.94 -11.00
C SER A 32 7.14 29.97 -10.43
N PHE A 33 7.70 30.26 -9.26
CA PHE A 33 8.53 29.32 -8.47
C PHE A 33 7.80 28.72 -7.26
N THR A 34 6.47 28.67 -7.29
CA THR A 34 5.80 27.57 -6.57
C THR A 34 6.01 26.31 -7.41
N GLN A 35 7.17 25.68 -7.25
CA GLN A 35 7.20 24.24 -7.47
C GLN A 35 6.08 23.69 -6.59
N VAL A 36 5.00 23.25 -7.23
CA VAL A 36 4.08 22.33 -6.59
C VAL A 36 4.96 21.16 -6.21
N VAL A 37 5.42 21.15 -4.97
CA VAL A 37 6.02 19.97 -4.37
C VAL A 37 4.89 18.96 -4.41
N ILE A 38 4.88 18.11 -5.43
CA ILE A 38 4.05 16.94 -5.43
C ILE A 38 4.45 16.22 -4.14
N GLU A 39 3.58 16.21 -3.13
CA GLU A 39 3.71 15.35 -1.95
C GLU A 39 3.62 13.90 -2.43
N ALA A 40 4.67 13.43 -3.09
CA ALA A 40 4.76 12.09 -3.66
C ALA A 40 5.00 11.07 -2.55
N SER A 41 5.43 11.49 -1.36
CA SER A 41 5.61 10.58 -0.25
C SER A 41 4.27 10.19 0.39
N SER A 42 3.97 8.90 0.41
CA SER A 42 2.88 8.27 1.16
C SER A 42 3.46 7.51 2.35
N TRP A 43 2.66 7.27 3.40
CA TRP A 43 3.07 6.53 4.60
C TRP A 43 3.59 5.12 4.30
N TRP A 44 3.28 4.55 3.13
CA TRP A 44 3.86 3.30 2.65
C TRP A 44 5.40 3.30 2.59
N SER A 45 6.02 4.47 2.46
CA SER A 45 7.48 4.65 2.48
C SER A 45 8.13 4.09 3.74
N LEU A 46 7.39 4.03 4.86
CA LEU A 46 7.83 3.42 6.11
C LEU A 46 8.24 1.95 5.93
N GLY A 47 7.69 1.25 4.93
CA GLY A 47 8.01 -0.15 4.63
C GLY A 47 9.20 -0.36 3.68
N MET A 48 9.68 0.67 2.97
CA MET A 48 10.61 0.54 1.83
C MET A 48 12.02 1.08 2.05
N ASN A 49 12.37 1.60 3.23
CA ASN A 49 13.61 2.37 3.44
C ASN A 49 14.73 1.67 4.24
N PRO A 50 15.38 0.58 3.78
CA PRO A 50 16.53 0.00 4.49
C PRO A 50 17.81 0.85 4.46
N MET A 51 17.80 2.05 3.85
CA MET A 51 18.98 2.93 3.69
C MET A 51 18.88 4.31 4.37
N ASN A 52 17.80 4.60 5.11
CA ASN A 52 17.77 5.82 5.93
C ASN A 52 18.38 5.51 7.31
N PRO A 53 19.46 6.18 7.77
CA PRO A 53 20.00 6.00 9.11
C PRO A 53 19.01 6.34 10.25
N MET A 54 17.83 6.89 9.92
CA MET A 54 16.68 7.10 10.81
C MET A 54 15.50 6.13 10.57
N ASN A 55 15.72 4.94 9.98
CA ASN A 55 14.65 3.97 9.77
C ASN A 55 14.27 3.23 11.08
N PRO A 56 13.04 3.36 11.59
CA PRO A 56 12.59 2.66 12.79
C PRO A 56 12.61 1.13 12.67
N VAL A 57 12.61 0.56 11.45
CA VAL A 57 12.68 -0.90 11.23
C VAL A 57 14.03 -1.51 11.64
N GLN A 58 15.08 -0.71 11.82
CA GLN A 58 16.42 -1.18 12.18
C GLN A 58 16.90 -0.72 13.57
N MET A 59 16.12 0.10 14.27
CA MET A 59 16.58 0.81 15.48
C MET A 59 16.05 0.25 16.80
N SER A 60 15.77 -1.05 16.91
CA SER A 60 15.35 -1.66 18.19
C SER A 60 16.31 -1.32 19.36
N GLU A 61 17.61 -1.15 19.08
CA GLU A 61 18.62 -0.79 20.08
C GLU A 61 18.63 0.70 20.48
N VAL A 62 18.07 1.62 19.66
CA VAL A 62 18.02 3.07 19.97
C VAL A 62 16.71 3.49 20.63
N TYR A 63 15.65 2.68 20.52
CA TYR A 63 14.46 2.82 21.37
C TYR A 63 14.80 2.69 22.86
N ILE A 64 15.88 1.97 23.20
CA ILE A 64 16.40 1.81 24.57
C ILE A 64 17.09 3.10 25.10
N ILE A 65 17.50 4.02 24.22
CA ILE A 65 18.20 5.28 24.59
C ILE A 65 17.26 6.50 24.53
N GLY A 66 15.97 6.32 24.23
CA GLY A 66 14.97 7.40 24.29
C GLY A 66 15.01 8.41 23.12
N ALA A 67 15.79 8.14 22.07
CA ALA A 67 15.81 8.96 20.86
C ALA A 67 14.84 8.40 19.80
N GLN A 68 13.54 8.56 20.03
CA GLN A 68 12.52 8.32 18.99
C GLN A 68 12.71 9.34 17.85
N PRO A 69 12.70 8.94 16.57
CA PRO A 69 12.73 9.90 15.47
C PRO A 69 11.53 10.83 15.60
N LEU A 70 11.76 12.15 15.43
CA LEU A 70 10.66 13.10 15.51
C LEU A 70 9.66 12.78 14.39
N CYS A 71 8.37 12.63 14.72
CA CYS A 71 7.30 12.38 13.74
C CYS A 71 7.27 13.39 12.57
N SER A 72 7.85 14.58 12.75
CA SER A 72 8.01 15.59 11.70
C SER A 72 9.05 15.22 10.63
N GLN A 73 10.03 14.37 10.95
CA GLN A 73 11.10 13.91 10.08
C GLN A 73 10.69 12.68 9.24
N LEU A 74 9.60 12.00 9.61
CA LEU A 74 9.06 10.88 8.85
C LEU A 74 8.38 11.38 7.57
N ALA A 75 9.08 11.20 6.45
CA ALA A 75 8.58 11.56 5.13
C ALA A 75 7.34 10.73 4.75
N GLY A 76 6.30 11.41 4.25
CA GLY A 76 5.09 10.78 3.72
C GLY A 76 3.90 10.68 4.66
N LEU A 77 4.01 11.12 5.91
CA LEU A 77 2.86 11.23 6.81
C LEU A 77 2.03 12.49 6.51
N SER A 78 0.70 12.34 6.45
CA SER A 78 -0.23 13.48 6.48
C SER A 78 -0.22 14.18 7.84
N GLN A 79 -0.89 15.32 7.96
CA GLN A 79 -0.91 16.07 9.21
C GLN A 79 -1.63 15.31 10.34
N GLY A 80 -2.73 14.62 10.05
CA GLY A 80 -3.42 13.76 11.01
C GLY A 80 -2.61 12.51 11.35
N GLN A 81 -1.90 11.91 10.38
CA GLN A 81 -0.97 10.81 10.67
C GLN A 81 0.20 11.24 11.57
N LYS A 82 0.72 12.46 11.40
CA LYS A 82 1.74 13.03 12.31
C LYS A 82 1.22 13.20 13.73
N LYS A 83 -0.03 13.64 13.91
CA LYS A 83 -0.67 13.72 15.23
C LYS A 83 -0.79 12.33 15.88
N LEU A 84 -1.21 11.33 15.11
CA LEU A 84 -1.28 9.95 15.59
C LEU A 84 0.10 9.39 15.95
N CYS A 85 1.13 9.66 15.13
CA CYS A 85 2.50 9.30 15.44
C CYS A 85 2.97 9.90 16.77
N GLN A 86 2.65 11.18 17.04
CA GLN A 86 3.03 11.84 18.29
C GLN A 86 2.38 11.20 19.51
N LEU A 87 1.14 10.71 19.38
CA LEU A 87 0.39 10.03 20.45
C LEU A 87 0.80 8.56 20.62
N TYR A 88 1.18 7.90 19.53
CA TYR A 88 1.39 6.46 19.45
C TYR A 88 2.75 6.15 18.82
N GLN A 89 3.82 6.64 19.45
CA GLN A 89 5.18 6.54 18.90
C GLN A 89 5.65 5.09 18.77
N ASP A 90 5.33 4.23 19.75
CA ASP A 90 5.59 2.79 19.76
C ASP A 90 4.87 2.02 18.62
N HIS A 91 3.90 2.63 17.94
CA HIS A 91 3.19 2.01 16.81
C HIS A 91 3.93 2.17 15.48
N MET A 92 4.82 3.16 15.35
CA MET A 92 5.37 3.53 14.04
C MET A 92 6.20 2.42 13.40
N GLN A 93 6.93 1.64 14.20
CA GLN A 93 7.64 0.46 13.71
C GLN A 93 6.67 -0.54 13.07
N PHE A 94 5.59 -0.91 13.78
CA PHE A 94 4.62 -1.90 13.31
C PHE A 94 3.76 -1.39 12.14
N ILE A 95 3.56 -0.06 12.02
CA ILE A 95 2.97 0.53 10.80
C ILE A 95 3.89 0.26 9.60
N GLY A 96 5.19 0.49 9.76
CA GLY A 96 6.19 0.23 8.72
C GLY A 96 6.29 -1.26 8.35
N GLU A 97 6.29 -2.15 9.34
CA GLU A 97 6.24 -3.60 9.12
C GLU A 97 4.96 -4.05 8.41
N GLY A 98 3.81 -3.48 8.79
CA GLY A 98 2.53 -3.71 8.13
C GLY A 98 2.53 -3.25 6.68
N ALA A 99 3.05 -2.05 6.39
CA ALA A 99 3.25 -1.56 5.03
C ALA A 99 4.13 -2.50 4.21
N LYS A 100 5.29 -2.88 4.76
CA LYS A 100 6.25 -3.80 4.12
C LYS A 100 5.63 -5.15 3.81
N THR A 101 4.84 -5.69 4.73
CA THR A 101 4.11 -6.95 4.57
C THR A 101 3.09 -6.84 3.43
N GLY A 102 2.31 -5.76 3.39
CA GLY A 102 1.36 -5.50 2.30
C GLY A 102 2.03 -5.35 0.93
N ILE A 103 3.15 -4.62 0.85
CA ILE A 103 3.91 -4.43 -0.40
C ILE A 103 4.47 -5.76 -0.92
N LYS A 104 5.12 -6.54 -0.04
CA LYS A 104 5.67 -7.85 -0.42
C LYS A 104 4.58 -8.79 -0.91
N GLU A 105 3.43 -8.80 -0.24
CA GLU A 105 2.31 -9.65 -0.65
C GLU A 105 1.72 -9.17 -1.98
N CYS A 106 1.61 -7.86 -2.20
CA CYS A 106 1.20 -7.32 -3.49
C CYS A 106 2.14 -7.75 -4.63
N GLN A 107 3.45 -7.59 -4.44
CA GLN A 107 4.47 -8.06 -5.39
C GLN A 107 4.37 -9.56 -5.63
N TYR A 108 4.12 -10.34 -4.57
CA TYR A 108 3.89 -11.77 -4.72
C TYR A 108 2.66 -12.05 -5.59
N GLN A 109 1.50 -11.51 -5.24
CA GLN A 109 0.24 -11.77 -5.95
C GLN A 109 0.28 -11.34 -7.42
N PHE A 110 1.06 -10.30 -7.75
CA PHE A 110 1.15 -9.74 -9.09
C PHE A 110 2.44 -10.10 -9.87
N ARG A 111 3.34 -10.93 -9.32
CA ARG A 111 4.63 -11.31 -9.95
C ARG A 111 4.52 -11.79 -11.40
N HIS A 112 3.38 -12.38 -11.75
CA HIS A 112 3.06 -12.96 -13.05
C HIS A 112 2.04 -12.14 -13.87
N ARG A 113 1.72 -10.91 -13.45
CA ARG A 113 0.83 -9.97 -14.16
C ARG A 113 1.67 -8.86 -14.80
N ARG A 114 1.15 -8.18 -15.84
CA ARG A 114 1.85 -7.08 -16.56
C ARG A 114 2.22 -5.93 -15.63
N TRP A 115 1.31 -5.54 -14.75
CA TRP A 115 1.64 -4.78 -13.56
C TRP A 115 2.01 -5.75 -12.45
N ASN A 116 3.24 -5.70 -11.95
CA ASN A 116 3.78 -6.63 -10.96
C ASN A 116 3.88 -6.03 -9.55
N CYS A 117 3.14 -4.95 -9.30
CA CYS A 117 3.23 -4.20 -8.05
C CYS A 117 4.65 -3.71 -7.71
N SER A 118 5.48 -3.50 -8.73
CA SER A 118 6.80 -2.90 -8.59
C SER A 118 6.68 -1.46 -8.14
N THR A 119 7.55 -1.07 -7.22
CA THR A 119 7.65 0.27 -6.69
C THR A 119 8.41 1.15 -7.67
N VAL A 120 7.75 2.16 -8.24
CA VAL A 120 8.38 3.09 -9.20
C VAL A 120 8.65 4.42 -8.48
N ASP A 121 9.88 4.90 -8.59
CA ASP A 121 10.43 6.15 -8.03
C ASP A 121 10.88 6.12 -6.56
N ASN A 122 12.00 6.81 -6.29
CA ASN A 122 12.58 7.00 -4.95
C ASN A 122 11.65 7.77 -3.97
N ASN A 123 10.57 8.38 -4.45
CA ASN A 123 9.73 9.27 -3.65
C ASN A 123 8.36 8.68 -3.27
N SER A 124 7.86 7.64 -3.96
CA SER A 124 6.57 6.98 -3.61
C SER A 124 6.60 5.48 -3.86
N VAL A 125 6.13 4.70 -2.88
CA VAL A 125 6.24 3.23 -2.92
C VAL A 125 5.47 2.60 -4.07
N PHE A 126 4.31 3.12 -4.48
CA PHE A 126 3.55 2.52 -5.58
C PHE A 126 3.48 3.46 -6.80
N GLY A 127 4.36 4.46 -6.87
CA GLY A 127 4.50 5.37 -8.00
C GLY A 127 3.24 6.19 -8.32
N ARG A 128 3.10 6.53 -9.60
CA ARG A 128 1.94 7.27 -10.16
C ARG A 128 0.72 6.41 -10.44
N VAL A 129 0.85 5.07 -10.40
CA VAL A 129 -0.31 4.16 -10.51
C VAL A 129 -1.35 4.50 -9.44
N MET A 130 -0.90 4.94 -8.27
CA MET A 130 -1.73 5.42 -7.16
C MET A 130 -2.46 6.74 -7.40
N GLN A 131 -2.24 7.40 -8.53
CA GLN A 131 -3.01 8.58 -8.95
C GLN A 131 -4.23 8.18 -9.81
N ILE A 132 -4.23 6.97 -10.36
CA ILE A 132 -5.34 6.42 -11.15
C ILE A 132 -6.20 5.54 -10.23
N GLY A 133 -7.52 5.67 -10.36
CA GLY A 133 -8.50 4.95 -9.54
C GLY A 133 -8.74 3.54 -10.07
N SER A 134 -7.67 2.83 -10.43
CA SER A 134 -7.73 1.55 -11.10
C SER A 134 -7.93 0.39 -10.13
N ARG A 135 -8.13 -0.80 -10.70
CA ARG A 135 -8.26 -2.05 -9.94
C ARG A 135 -7.00 -2.38 -9.13
N GLU A 136 -5.84 -2.08 -9.67
CA GLU A 136 -4.52 -2.26 -9.01
C GLU A 136 -4.41 -1.35 -7.79
N THR A 137 -4.84 -0.10 -7.92
CA THR A 137 -4.94 0.85 -6.81
C THR A 137 -5.88 0.33 -5.73
N ALA A 138 -7.06 -0.18 -6.10
CA ALA A 138 -8.01 -0.75 -5.15
C ALA A 138 -7.41 -1.87 -4.31
N PHE A 139 -6.72 -2.82 -4.95
CA PHE A 139 -6.01 -3.90 -4.25
C PHE A 139 -4.90 -3.36 -3.35
N THR A 140 -4.15 -2.36 -3.80
CA THR A 140 -3.02 -1.78 -3.05
C THR A 140 -3.48 -1.13 -1.74
N TYR A 141 -4.57 -0.37 -1.76
CA TYR A 141 -5.19 0.18 -0.55
C TYR A 141 -5.66 -0.95 0.40
N ALA A 142 -6.35 -1.95 -0.14
CA ALA A 142 -6.85 -3.08 0.65
C ALA A 142 -5.74 -3.90 1.33
N VAL A 143 -4.73 -4.35 0.58
CA VAL A 143 -3.64 -5.18 1.10
C VAL A 143 -2.75 -4.42 2.07
N SER A 144 -2.60 -3.10 1.88
CA SER A 144 -1.83 -2.26 2.80
C SER A 144 -2.56 -2.04 4.13
N ALA A 145 -3.87 -1.76 4.08
CA ALA A 145 -4.68 -1.66 5.29
C ALA A 145 -4.72 -3.00 6.05
N ALA A 146 -4.85 -4.11 5.32
CA ALA A 146 -4.75 -5.46 5.87
C ALA A 146 -3.39 -5.72 6.55
N GLY A 147 -2.29 -5.28 5.92
CA GLY A 147 -0.95 -5.41 6.47
C GLY A 147 -0.79 -4.72 7.82
N VAL A 148 -1.33 -3.50 7.98
CA VAL A 148 -1.28 -2.76 9.25
C VAL A 148 -2.13 -3.45 10.33
N VAL A 149 -3.32 -3.96 10.00
CA VAL A 149 -4.12 -4.75 10.96
C VAL A 149 -3.33 -5.97 11.43
N ASN A 150 -2.72 -6.71 10.51
CA ASN A 150 -1.96 -7.92 10.84
C ASN A 150 -0.80 -7.63 11.79
N ALA A 151 0.03 -6.62 11.46
CA ALA A 151 1.20 -6.27 12.26
C ALA A 151 0.81 -5.75 13.66
N MET A 152 -0.16 -4.83 13.74
CA MET A 152 -0.62 -4.27 15.02
C MET A 152 -1.19 -5.32 15.96
N SER A 153 -2.02 -6.22 15.42
CA SER A 153 -2.67 -7.24 16.23
C SER A 153 -1.71 -8.28 16.78
N ARG A 154 -0.63 -8.60 16.04
CA ARG A 154 0.47 -9.46 16.52
C ARG A 154 1.33 -8.74 17.57
N ALA A 155 1.66 -7.47 17.33
CA ALA A 155 2.42 -6.66 18.29
C ALA A 155 1.71 -6.56 19.66
N CYS A 156 0.38 -6.41 19.67
CA CYS A 156 -0.41 -6.47 20.90
C CYS A 156 -0.33 -7.82 21.61
N ARG A 157 -0.30 -8.93 20.87
CA ARG A 157 -0.18 -10.29 21.43
C ARG A 157 1.21 -10.53 22.02
N GLU A 158 2.22 -9.95 21.39
CA GLU A 158 3.63 -10.08 21.80
C GLU A 158 3.99 -9.14 22.95
N GLY A 159 3.13 -8.16 23.27
CA GLY A 159 3.34 -7.22 24.37
C GLY A 159 4.27 -6.05 24.00
N GLU A 160 4.48 -5.82 22.71
CA GLU A 160 5.36 -4.76 22.18
C GLU A 160 4.71 -3.37 22.19
N LEU A 161 3.40 -3.31 22.38
CA LEU A 161 2.63 -2.06 22.40
C LEU A 161 2.06 -1.81 23.79
N SER A 162 2.31 -0.62 24.32
CA SER A 162 1.89 -0.24 25.68
C SER A 162 0.37 -0.05 25.82
N SER A 163 -0.32 0.25 24.73
CA SER A 163 -1.74 0.60 24.68
C SER A 163 -2.69 -0.59 24.55
N CYS A 164 -2.16 -1.79 24.32
CA CYS A 164 -2.95 -3.00 24.11
C CYS A 164 -2.29 -4.24 24.74
N GLY A 165 -3.02 -5.34 24.73
CA GLY A 165 -2.51 -6.65 25.14
C GLY A 165 -3.24 -7.73 24.35
N CYS A 166 -3.26 -8.95 24.88
CA CYS A 166 -3.93 -10.10 24.28
C CYS A 166 -5.39 -9.84 23.88
N SER A 167 -5.86 -10.59 22.89
CA SER A 167 -7.26 -10.59 22.46
C SER A 167 -8.22 -10.82 23.62
N ARG A 168 -9.31 -10.03 23.65
CA ARG A 168 -10.46 -10.23 24.56
C ARG A 168 -11.64 -10.88 23.83
N ALA A 169 -11.39 -11.55 22.71
CA ALA A 169 -12.43 -12.20 21.93
C ALA A 169 -13.17 -13.24 22.78
N ALA A 170 -14.50 -13.23 22.68
CA ALA A 170 -15.33 -14.22 23.34
C ALA A 170 -15.08 -15.62 22.76
N ARG A 171 -15.29 -16.63 23.60
CA ARG A 171 -15.22 -18.03 23.17
C ARG A 171 -16.24 -18.28 22.04
N PRO A 172 -15.80 -18.85 20.90
CA PRO A 172 -16.72 -19.24 19.82
C PRO A 172 -17.73 -20.28 20.29
N LYS A 173 -18.99 -20.15 19.85
CA LYS A 173 -20.11 -21.00 20.31
C LYS A 173 -19.99 -22.46 19.84
N ASP A 174 -19.34 -22.64 18.70
CA ASP A 174 -19.04 -23.89 18.02
C ASP A 174 -17.80 -24.61 18.57
N LEU A 175 -17.03 -23.96 19.47
CA LEU A 175 -15.84 -24.57 20.06
C LEU A 175 -16.22 -25.70 21.04
N PRO A 176 -15.72 -26.94 20.84
CA PRO A 176 -16.03 -28.10 21.69
C PRO A 176 -15.82 -27.79 23.18
N ARG A 177 -16.81 -28.14 24.02
CA ARG A 177 -16.87 -27.72 25.44
C ARG A 177 -15.64 -28.13 26.26
N ASP A 178 -15.05 -29.25 25.91
CA ASP A 178 -13.84 -29.83 26.49
C ASP A 178 -12.56 -29.06 26.14
N TRP A 179 -12.58 -28.24 25.09
CA TRP A 179 -11.43 -27.40 24.72
C TRP A 179 -11.48 -26.11 25.53
N LEU A 180 -10.38 -25.77 26.18
CA LEU A 180 -10.26 -24.54 26.97
C LEU A 180 -10.10 -23.33 26.04
N TRP A 181 -10.82 -22.26 26.31
CA TRP A 181 -10.61 -20.96 25.65
C TRP A 181 -9.71 -20.10 26.54
N GLY A 182 -8.53 -19.73 26.05
CA GLY A 182 -7.55 -19.00 26.82
C GLY A 182 -6.20 -18.88 26.12
N GLY A 183 -5.18 -18.44 26.85
CA GLY A 183 -3.91 -18.05 26.27
C GLY A 183 -3.93 -16.62 25.73
N CYS A 184 -2.91 -16.26 24.96
CA CYS A 184 -2.78 -14.93 24.39
C CYS A 184 -3.00 -14.96 22.87
N GLY A 185 -4.22 -14.61 22.45
CA GLY A 185 -4.58 -14.48 21.04
C GLY A 185 -4.26 -13.11 20.44
N ASP A 186 -4.26 -13.02 19.11
CA ASP A 186 -4.03 -11.77 18.38
C ASP A 186 -5.15 -10.75 18.63
N ASN A 187 -4.80 -9.51 18.97
CA ASN A 187 -5.79 -8.46 19.27
C ASN A 187 -6.27 -7.76 17.99
N ILE A 188 -7.12 -8.46 17.25
CA ILE A 188 -7.62 -8.03 15.94
C ILE A 188 -8.45 -6.76 16.06
N GLU A 189 -9.25 -6.64 17.12
CA GLU A 189 -10.10 -5.47 17.35
C GLU A 189 -9.29 -4.19 17.57
N TYR A 190 -8.15 -4.27 18.28
CA TYR A 190 -7.25 -3.13 18.42
C TYR A 190 -6.60 -2.77 17.09
N GLY A 191 -5.99 -3.74 16.41
CA GLY A 191 -5.31 -3.52 15.13
C GLY A 191 -6.25 -2.97 14.06
N TYR A 192 -7.50 -3.45 14.01
CA TYR A 192 -8.55 -2.94 13.13
C TYR A 192 -8.83 -1.47 13.36
N ARG A 193 -9.10 -1.09 14.61
CA ARG A 193 -9.44 0.29 14.99
C ARG A 193 -8.27 1.24 14.73
N PHE A 194 -7.07 0.86 15.13
CA PHE A 194 -5.88 1.68 14.89
C PHE A 194 -5.59 1.84 13.41
N ALA A 195 -5.63 0.76 12.62
CA ALA A 195 -5.43 0.82 11.17
C ALA A 195 -6.48 1.71 10.49
N LYS A 196 -7.73 1.70 10.97
CA LYS A 196 -8.77 2.60 10.48
C LYS A 196 -8.42 4.06 10.74
N GLU A 197 -8.03 4.42 11.95
CA GLU A 197 -7.65 5.81 12.28
C GLU A 197 -6.42 6.26 11.48
N PHE A 198 -5.37 5.45 11.44
CA PHE A 198 -4.10 5.84 10.82
C PHE A 198 -4.12 5.79 9.29
N VAL A 199 -4.62 4.71 8.69
CA VAL A 199 -4.59 4.52 7.22
C VAL A 199 -5.61 5.44 6.54
N ASP A 200 -6.77 5.68 7.15
CA ASP A 200 -7.79 6.54 6.58
C ASP A 200 -7.55 8.05 6.87
N ALA A 201 -6.64 8.41 7.78
CA ALA A 201 -6.40 9.80 8.20
C ALA A 201 -6.19 10.75 7.01
N ARG A 202 -5.28 10.41 6.08
CA ARG A 202 -4.99 11.23 4.89
C ARG A 202 -6.23 11.49 4.03
N GLU A 203 -7.06 10.46 3.85
CA GLU A 203 -8.28 10.56 3.02
C GLU A 203 -9.37 11.36 3.74
N ARG A 204 -9.43 11.32 5.07
CA ARG A 204 -10.41 12.05 5.90
C ARG A 204 -10.05 13.53 6.11
N GLU A 205 -8.78 13.87 6.10
CA GLU A 205 -8.30 15.26 6.27
C GLU A 205 -8.61 16.14 5.06
N ARG A 206 -8.75 15.54 3.86
CA ARG A 206 -8.99 16.27 2.62
C ARG A 206 -10.48 16.42 2.38
N VAL A 207 -10.95 17.67 2.31
CA VAL A 207 -12.35 17.99 2.00
C VAL A 207 -12.41 18.49 0.56
N TYR A 208 -13.06 17.72 -0.31
CA TYR A 208 -13.34 18.10 -1.69
C TYR A 208 -14.83 18.33 -1.91
N GLN A 209 -15.17 19.06 -2.97
CA GLN A 209 -16.54 19.29 -3.36
C GLN A 209 -17.26 17.96 -3.63
N ARG A 210 -18.46 17.81 -3.04
CA ARG A 210 -19.28 16.62 -3.24
C ARG A 210 -19.60 16.43 -4.73
N GLY A 211 -19.33 15.22 -5.23
CA GLY A 211 -19.54 14.89 -6.64
C GLY A 211 -18.36 15.24 -7.55
N SER A 212 -17.23 15.73 -7.01
CA SER A 212 -15.98 15.82 -7.77
C SER A 212 -15.32 14.44 -7.95
N TYR A 213 -14.42 14.33 -8.92
CA TYR A 213 -13.60 13.13 -9.11
C TYR A 213 -12.79 12.78 -7.85
N GLU A 214 -12.22 13.77 -7.17
CA GLU A 214 -11.46 13.59 -5.93
C GLU A 214 -12.34 13.05 -4.80
N SER A 215 -13.60 13.52 -4.72
CA SER A 215 -14.58 12.97 -3.78
C SER A 215 -14.90 11.50 -4.08
N ALA A 216 -15.02 11.11 -5.36
CA ALA A 216 -15.16 9.71 -5.77
C ALA A 216 -13.96 8.86 -5.35
N ARG A 217 -12.75 9.40 -5.55
CA ARG A 217 -11.49 8.75 -5.22
C ARG A 217 -11.35 8.48 -3.73
N ILE A 218 -11.67 9.46 -2.87
CA ILE A 218 -11.68 9.27 -1.40
C ILE A 218 -12.65 8.16 -1.01
N MET A 219 -13.88 8.17 -1.56
CA MET A 219 -14.86 7.13 -1.26
C MET A 219 -14.37 5.73 -1.67
N MET A 220 -13.73 5.62 -2.84
CA MET A 220 -13.12 4.37 -3.32
C MET A 220 -12.00 3.90 -2.37
N ASN A 221 -11.08 4.80 -2.01
CA ASN A 221 -9.94 4.49 -1.13
C ASN A 221 -10.41 4.00 0.25
N LEU A 222 -11.35 4.72 0.87
CA LEU A 222 -11.92 4.36 2.18
C LEU A 222 -12.65 3.01 2.13
N HIS A 223 -13.40 2.74 1.05
CA HIS A 223 -14.08 1.45 0.86
C HIS A 223 -13.08 0.30 0.74
N ASN A 224 -12.04 0.45 -0.08
CA ASN A 224 -11.05 -0.60 -0.29
C ASN A 224 -10.18 -0.85 0.95
N ASN A 225 -9.84 0.20 1.70
CA ASN A 225 -9.20 0.06 3.01
C ASN A 225 -10.05 -0.78 3.96
N GLU A 226 -11.36 -0.50 4.01
CA GLU A 226 -12.30 -1.24 4.84
C GLU A 226 -12.40 -2.71 4.42
N ALA A 227 -12.50 -2.99 3.12
CA ALA A 227 -12.48 -4.35 2.60
C ALA A 227 -11.22 -5.11 3.03
N GLY A 228 -10.05 -4.46 2.95
CA GLY A 228 -8.78 -5.00 3.44
C GLY A 228 -8.79 -5.38 4.92
N ARG A 229 -9.20 -4.43 5.78
CA ARG A 229 -9.29 -4.67 7.23
C ARG A 229 -10.26 -5.81 7.58
N ARG A 230 -11.40 -5.86 6.89
CA ARG A 230 -12.41 -6.90 7.10
C ARG A 230 -11.95 -8.28 6.66
N THR A 231 -11.18 -8.38 5.57
CA THR A 231 -10.63 -9.68 5.16
C THR A 231 -9.73 -10.27 6.23
N VAL A 232 -8.88 -9.46 6.88
CA VAL A 232 -8.05 -9.91 8.00
C VAL A 232 -8.90 -10.38 9.18
N TYR A 233 -9.93 -9.61 9.54
CA TYR A 233 -10.83 -9.95 10.63
C TYR A 233 -11.59 -11.26 10.37
N ASN A 234 -12.13 -11.42 9.17
CA ASN A 234 -12.97 -12.55 8.81
C ASN A 234 -12.18 -13.86 8.62
N LEU A 235 -10.91 -13.78 8.23
CA LEU A 235 -10.06 -14.96 8.04
C LEU A 235 -9.38 -15.42 9.34
N ALA A 236 -9.48 -14.64 10.42
CA ALA A 236 -8.99 -15.07 11.72
C ALA A 236 -9.77 -16.28 12.22
N ASP A 237 -9.06 -17.22 12.83
CA ASP A 237 -9.61 -18.51 13.20
C ASP A 237 -9.06 -18.97 14.55
N VAL A 238 -9.68 -20.01 15.09
CA VAL A 238 -9.28 -20.64 16.33
C VAL A 238 -8.01 -21.46 16.12
N ALA A 239 -6.92 -21.05 16.76
CA ALA A 239 -5.72 -21.86 16.89
C ALA A 239 -5.69 -22.52 18.26
N CYS A 240 -5.13 -23.73 18.32
CA CYS A 240 -5.08 -24.50 19.55
C CYS A 240 -3.74 -25.17 19.76
N LYS A 241 -3.37 -25.36 21.02
CA LYS A 241 -2.23 -26.15 21.45
C LYS A 241 -2.66 -27.29 22.36
N CYS A 242 -2.07 -28.46 22.13
CA CYS A 242 -2.26 -29.64 22.94
C CYS A 242 -1.31 -29.66 24.13
N HIS A 243 -1.83 -30.07 25.27
CA HIS A 243 -1.15 -30.26 26.53
C HIS A 243 -1.42 -31.69 26.99
N GLY A 244 -0.37 -32.48 27.13
CA GLY A 244 -0.47 -33.86 27.56
C GLY A 244 0.90 -34.53 27.58
N VAL A 245 1.00 -35.63 28.33
CA VAL A 245 2.24 -36.41 28.43
C VAL A 245 2.63 -36.88 27.02
N SER A 246 3.91 -36.72 26.67
CA SER A 246 4.48 -37.07 25.37
C SER A 246 3.80 -36.40 24.16
N GLY A 247 3.23 -35.21 24.34
CA GLY A 247 2.58 -34.46 23.26
C GLY A 247 1.15 -34.91 22.95
N SER A 248 0.52 -35.69 23.83
CA SER A 248 -0.89 -36.05 23.70
C SER A 248 -1.81 -34.82 23.84
N CYS A 249 -3.01 -34.89 23.26
CA CYS A 249 -4.03 -33.84 23.29
C CYS A 249 -5.10 -34.07 24.36
N SER A 250 -4.73 -34.62 25.53
CA SER A 250 -5.66 -34.84 26.64
C SER A 250 -6.26 -33.55 27.19
N LEU A 251 -5.50 -32.46 27.13
CA LEU A 251 -5.95 -31.11 27.39
C LEU A 251 -5.61 -30.24 26.19
N LYS A 252 -6.51 -29.32 25.83
CA LYS A 252 -6.32 -28.45 24.66
C LYS A 252 -6.74 -27.04 25.03
N THR A 253 -5.86 -26.08 24.75
CA THR A 253 -6.12 -24.65 24.95
C THR A 253 -6.13 -23.95 23.61
N CYS A 254 -7.14 -23.14 23.36
CA CYS A 254 -7.38 -22.45 22.09
C CYS A 254 -7.54 -20.95 22.29
N TRP A 255 -7.11 -20.18 21.28
CA TRP A 255 -7.21 -18.72 21.21
C TRP A 255 -7.54 -18.26 19.80
N LEU A 256 -7.97 -17.00 19.67
CA LEU A 256 -8.13 -16.36 18.36
C LEU A 256 -6.76 -16.03 17.77
N GLN A 257 -6.52 -16.45 16.54
CA GLN A 257 -5.26 -16.21 15.84
C GLN A 257 -5.50 -15.69 14.42
N LEU A 258 -4.67 -14.76 13.98
CA LEU A 258 -4.64 -14.29 12.61
C LEU A 258 -4.26 -15.43 11.65
N ALA A 259 -4.93 -15.45 10.49
CA ALA A 259 -4.49 -16.28 9.37
C ALA A 259 -3.06 -15.94 8.94
N ASP A 260 -2.45 -16.88 8.22
CA ASP A 260 -1.26 -16.59 7.44
C ASP A 260 -1.58 -15.46 6.44
N PHE A 261 -0.67 -14.48 6.33
CA PHE A 261 -0.92 -13.31 5.49
C PHE A 261 -1.02 -13.65 4.00
N ARG A 262 -0.45 -14.79 3.56
CA ARG A 262 -0.66 -15.31 2.21
C ARG A 262 -2.13 -15.61 1.94
N LYS A 263 -2.85 -16.22 2.90
CA LYS A 263 -4.30 -16.46 2.77
C LYS A 263 -5.09 -15.17 2.64
N VAL A 264 -4.67 -14.12 3.34
CA VAL A 264 -5.26 -12.77 3.21
C VAL A 264 -5.01 -12.21 1.81
N GLY A 265 -3.77 -12.32 1.32
CA GLY A 265 -3.39 -11.92 -0.04
C GLY A 265 -4.18 -12.65 -1.12
N ASP A 266 -4.34 -13.97 -0.99
CA ASP A 266 -5.10 -14.80 -1.92
C ASP A 266 -6.59 -14.38 -1.93
N ALA A 267 -7.20 -14.21 -0.76
CA ALA A 267 -8.60 -13.76 -0.66
C ALA A 267 -8.80 -12.36 -1.25
N LEU A 268 -7.89 -11.41 -1.00
CA LEU A 268 -7.94 -10.09 -1.62
C LEU A 268 -7.70 -10.16 -3.12
N LYS A 269 -6.91 -11.12 -3.60
CA LYS A 269 -6.60 -11.29 -5.02
C LYS A 269 -7.81 -11.80 -5.80
N GLU A 270 -8.62 -12.67 -5.18
CA GLU A 270 -9.95 -13.05 -5.69
C GLU A 270 -10.87 -11.82 -5.79
N LYS A 271 -10.92 -10.99 -4.74
CA LYS A 271 -11.71 -9.74 -4.75
C LYS A 271 -11.23 -8.74 -5.79
N TYR A 272 -9.94 -8.73 -6.12
CA TYR A 272 -9.41 -7.94 -7.24
C TYR A 272 -9.95 -8.45 -8.59
N ASP A 273 -9.95 -9.77 -8.83
CA ASP A 273 -10.41 -10.31 -10.11
C ASP A 273 -11.91 -10.01 -10.35
N SER A 274 -12.71 -9.95 -9.27
CA SER A 274 -14.15 -9.62 -9.29
C SER A 274 -14.48 -8.16 -8.93
N ALA A 275 -13.52 -7.24 -8.92
CA ALA A 275 -13.75 -5.86 -8.46
C ALA A 275 -14.80 -5.12 -9.30
N ALA A 276 -15.61 -4.27 -8.66
CA ALA A 276 -16.71 -3.55 -9.31
C ALA A 276 -16.29 -2.17 -9.81
N ALA A 277 -16.61 -1.87 -11.08
CA ALA A 277 -16.48 -0.53 -11.64
C ALA A 277 -17.60 0.38 -11.11
N MET A 278 -17.21 1.55 -10.59
CA MET A 278 -18.10 2.52 -9.97
C MET A 278 -18.05 3.86 -10.70
N LYS A 279 -19.14 4.62 -10.65
CA LYS A 279 -19.25 6.00 -11.12
C LYS A 279 -20.03 6.84 -10.13
N LEU A 280 -19.90 8.15 -10.21
CA LEU A 280 -20.77 9.05 -9.44
C LEU A 280 -22.15 9.14 -10.07
N ASN A 281 -23.18 9.11 -9.22
CA ASN A 281 -24.53 9.54 -9.60
C ASN A 281 -24.72 11.05 -9.41
N SER A 282 -25.87 11.57 -9.84
CA SER A 282 -26.24 12.99 -9.68
C SER A 282 -26.27 13.49 -8.23
N ARG A 283 -26.34 12.57 -7.24
CA ARG A 283 -26.31 12.87 -5.80
C ARG A 283 -24.90 12.78 -5.20
N GLY A 284 -23.88 12.59 -6.03
CA GLY A 284 -22.49 12.44 -5.61
C GLY A 284 -22.20 11.17 -4.81
N LYS A 285 -22.98 10.09 -5.00
CA LYS A 285 -22.70 8.77 -4.41
C LYS A 285 -22.07 7.85 -5.46
N LEU A 286 -21.16 6.98 -5.02
CA LEU A 286 -20.67 5.88 -5.86
C LEU A 286 -21.79 4.89 -6.12
N VAL A 287 -22.02 4.60 -7.39
CA VAL A 287 -22.96 3.58 -7.88
C VAL A 287 -22.25 2.72 -8.92
N GLN A 288 -22.67 1.46 -9.02
CA GLN A 288 -22.09 0.53 -9.98
C GLN A 288 -22.34 1.01 -11.41
N VAL A 289 -21.33 0.91 -12.28
CA VAL A 289 -21.44 1.32 -13.69
C VAL A 289 -22.45 0.45 -14.42
N ASN A 290 -22.40 -0.87 -14.19
CA ASN A 290 -23.31 -1.84 -14.79
C ASN A 290 -24.28 -2.37 -13.73
N SER A 291 -25.55 -1.98 -13.86
CA SER A 291 -26.64 -2.33 -12.94
C SER A 291 -27.15 -3.76 -13.06
N ARG A 292 -26.66 -4.55 -14.03
CA ARG A 292 -27.03 -5.98 -14.17
C ARG A 292 -26.34 -6.87 -13.14
N PHE A 293 -25.25 -6.38 -12.55
CA PHE A 293 -24.53 -7.11 -11.51
C PHE A 293 -25.08 -6.76 -10.13
N ASN A 294 -24.81 -7.63 -9.16
CA ASN A 294 -25.11 -7.35 -7.77
C ASN A 294 -24.25 -6.17 -7.29
N ALA A 295 -24.86 -5.32 -6.47
CA ALA A 295 -24.15 -4.21 -5.85
C ALA A 295 -23.00 -4.74 -4.97
N PRO A 296 -21.81 -4.12 -5.04
CA PRO A 296 -20.67 -4.55 -4.25
C PRO A 296 -20.95 -4.39 -2.75
N THR A 297 -20.51 -5.38 -1.97
CA THR A 297 -20.55 -5.36 -0.51
C THR A 297 -19.34 -4.61 0.06
N ILE A 298 -19.32 -4.43 1.39
CA ILE A 298 -18.17 -3.88 2.12
C ILE A 298 -16.92 -4.78 2.07
N HIS A 299 -17.03 -6.00 1.56
CA HIS A 299 -15.93 -6.95 1.39
C HIS A 299 -15.38 -7.00 -0.03
N ASP A 300 -16.06 -6.34 -0.98
CA ASP A 300 -15.67 -6.33 -2.38
C ASP A 300 -14.82 -5.12 -2.69
N LEU A 301 -13.89 -5.25 -3.65
CA LEU A 301 -13.09 -4.11 -4.10
C LEU A 301 -13.85 -3.32 -5.16
N VAL A 302 -13.64 -2.00 -5.16
CA VAL A 302 -14.26 -1.08 -6.10
C VAL A 302 -13.21 -0.18 -6.75
N TYR A 303 -13.43 0.19 -8.00
CA TYR A 303 -12.55 1.09 -8.76
C TYR A 303 -13.37 2.08 -9.58
N ILE A 304 -12.80 3.23 -9.94
CA ILE A 304 -13.50 4.31 -10.65
C ILE A 304 -12.91 4.62 -12.03
N ASP A 305 -11.68 4.18 -12.30
CA ASP A 305 -10.99 4.39 -13.58
C ASP A 305 -10.59 3.06 -14.23
N PRO A 306 -10.60 2.97 -15.57
CA PRO A 306 -10.03 1.81 -16.24
C PRO A 306 -8.53 1.70 -15.94
N SER A 307 -8.04 0.46 -15.84
CA SER A 307 -6.60 0.21 -15.73
C SER A 307 -5.89 0.66 -17.02
N PRO A 308 -4.73 1.35 -16.92
CA PRO A 308 -3.97 1.75 -18.09
C PRO A 308 -3.37 0.53 -18.81
N ASP A 309 -2.85 0.77 -20.01
CA ASP A 309 -2.04 -0.25 -20.68
C ASP A 309 -0.67 -0.39 -20.00
N TYR A 310 -0.42 -1.57 -19.43
CA TYR A 310 0.84 -1.92 -18.78
C TYR A 310 1.87 -2.57 -19.72
N CYS A 311 1.54 -2.74 -21.01
CA CYS A 311 2.44 -3.34 -21.99
C CYS A 311 3.63 -2.45 -22.34
N VAL A 312 3.39 -1.14 -22.43
CA VAL A 312 4.38 -0.14 -22.83
C VAL A 312 4.77 0.71 -21.63
N ARG A 313 6.04 1.09 -21.55
CA ARG A 313 6.52 2.02 -20.53
C ARG A 313 5.84 3.38 -20.72
N ASN A 314 5.22 3.87 -19.66
CA ASN A 314 4.58 5.17 -19.63
C ASN A 314 4.71 5.79 -18.24
N GLU A 315 5.53 6.83 -18.14
CA GLU A 315 5.83 7.50 -16.88
C GLU A 315 4.62 8.25 -16.31
N SER A 316 3.70 8.72 -17.16
CA SER A 316 2.50 9.43 -16.71
C SER A 316 1.52 8.52 -15.97
N THR A 317 1.38 7.27 -16.42
CA THR A 317 0.53 6.26 -15.77
C THR A 317 1.28 5.43 -14.73
N GLY A 318 2.61 5.55 -14.68
CA GLY A 318 3.47 4.72 -13.83
C GLY A 318 3.68 3.29 -14.37
N SER A 319 3.38 3.05 -15.64
CA SER A 319 3.67 1.76 -16.28
C SER A 319 5.15 1.62 -16.59
N LEU A 320 5.77 0.51 -16.16
CA LEU A 320 7.15 0.17 -16.53
C LEU A 320 7.27 -0.50 -17.90
N GLY A 321 6.15 -0.95 -18.47
CA GLY A 321 6.14 -1.84 -19.62
C GLY A 321 6.52 -3.28 -19.28
N THR A 322 6.41 -4.16 -20.28
CA THR A 322 6.74 -5.59 -20.13
C THR A 322 8.01 -6.01 -20.86
N GLN A 323 8.70 -5.09 -21.53
CA GLN A 323 9.98 -5.36 -22.16
C GLN A 323 11.02 -5.83 -21.12
N GLY A 324 11.80 -6.85 -21.44
CA GLY A 324 12.81 -7.42 -20.55
C GLY A 324 12.24 -8.31 -19.44
N ARG A 325 10.91 -8.56 -19.41
CA ARG A 325 10.30 -9.45 -18.41
C ARG A 325 10.37 -10.91 -18.83
N LEU A 326 10.60 -11.77 -17.84
CA LEU A 326 10.46 -13.21 -18.00
C LEU A 326 9.01 -13.59 -18.29
N CYS A 327 8.82 -14.54 -19.19
CA CYS A 327 7.54 -15.12 -19.52
C CYS A 327 7.63 -16.64 -19.60
N ASN A 328 6.48 -17.30 -19.53
CA ASN A 328 6.36 -18.74 -19.60
C ASN A 328 5.84 -19.16 -20.98
N LYS A 329 6.65 -19.90 -21.75
CA LYS A 329 6.25 -20.32 -23.11
C LYS A 329 5.11 -21.33 -23.12
N THR A 330 4.98 -22.16 -22.09
CA THR A 330 3.98 -23.23 -22.03
C THR A 330 2.67 -22.80 -21.37
N SER A 331 2.63 -21.62 -20.75
CA SER A 331 1.42 -21.12 -20.11
C SER A 331 0.54 -20.36 -21.10
N GLU A 332 -0.75 -20.66 -21.09
CA GLU A 332 -1.79 -19.87 -21.77
C GLU A 332 -2.33 -18.74 -20.88
N GLY A 333 -1.89 -18.69 -19.62
CA GLY A 333 -2.26 -17.66 -18.64
C GLY A 333 -1.53 -16.34 -18.84
N MET A 334 -1.69 -15.41 -17.90
CA MET A 334 -1.08 -14.09 -17.98
C MET A 334 0.45 -14.08 -17.83
N ASP A 335 1.04 -15.11 -17.25
CA ASP A 335 2.49 -15.36 -17.28
C ASP A 335 2.96 -15.88 -18.64
N GLY A 336 2.04 -16.33 -19.48
CA GLY A 336 2.26 -16.79 -20.85
C GLY A 336 2.96 -15.74 -21.71
N CYS A 337 3.92 -16.15 -22.54
CA CYS A 337 4.67 -15.21 -23.38
C CYS A 337 3.78 -14.43 -24.36
N GLU A 338 2.68 -15.01 -24.83
CA GLU A 338 1.73 -14.31 -25.70
C GLU A 338 1.09 -13.11 -24.98
N LEU A 339 0.62 -13.31 -23.75
CA LEU A 339 -0.07 -12.29 -22.96
C LEU A 339 0.91 -11.34 -22.24
N MET A 340 2.00 -11.83 -21.66
CA MET A 340 3.00 -11.02 -20.95
C MET A 340 3.72 -10.07 -21.92
N CYS A 341 4.10 -10.56 -23.10
CA CYS A 341 4.87 -9.78 -24.08
C CYS A 341 3.99 -8.97 -25.04
N CYS A 342 2.67 -9.03 -24.88
CA CYS A 342 1.71 -8.21 -25.61
C CYS A 342 1.85 -8.32 -27.14
N GLY A 343 2.10 -9.55 -27.63
CA GLY A 343 2.27 -9.81 -29.06
C GLY A 343 3.60 -9.36 -29.68
N ARG A 344 4.53 -8.72 -28.94
CA ARG A 344 5.84 -8.29 -29.46
C ARG A 344 6.83 -9.43 -29.71
N GLY A 345 6.49 -10.64 -29.27
CA GLY A 345 7.37 -11.80 -29.25
C GLY A 345 8.33 -11.78 -28.05
N TYR A 346 9.21 -12.77 -28.02
CA TYR A 346 10.17 -13.00 -26.94
C TYR A 346 11.48 -13.57 -27.49
N ASP A 347 12.56 -13.30 -26.79
CA ASP A 347 13.87 -13.92 -27.02
C ASP A 347 14.02 -15.16 -26.13
N GLN A 348 14.72 -16.16 -26.64
CA GLN A 348 15.05 -17.39 -25.92
C GLN A 348 16.56 -17.44 -25.68
N PHE A 349 16.97 -17.69 -24.44
CA PHE A 349 18.36 -17.98 -24.11
C PHE A 349 18.45 -19.10 -23.08
N LYS A 350 19.55 -19.84 -23.12
CA LYS A 350 19.85 -20.87 -22.13
C LYS A 350 20.55 -20.25 -20.95
N THR A 351 20.06 -20.52 -19.75
CA THR A 351 20.73 -20.12 -18.51
C THR A 351 21.04 -21.33 -17.65
N VAL A 352 22.08 -21.22 -16.83
CA VAL A 352 22.41 -22.25 -15.85
C VAL A 352 21.70 -21.90 -14.54
N GLN A 353 20.63 -22.63 -14.24
CA GLN A 353 19.94 -22.54 -12.96
C GLN A 353 20.68 -23.41 -11.95
N ARG A 354 21.03 -22.82 -10.80
CA ARG A 354 21.70 -23.53 -9.70
C ARG A 354 20.71 -23.68 -8.56
N GLU A 355 20.37 -24.91 -8.20
CA GLU A 355 19.45 -25.19 -7.11
C GLU A 355 20.02 -26.19 -6.12
N ARG A 356 19.46 -26.17 -4.91
CA ARG A 356 19.79 -27.14 -3.87
C ARG A 356 18.99 -28.41 -4.10
N CYS A 357 19.68 -29.47 -4.45
CA CYS A 357 19.11 -30.78 -4.77
C CYS A 357 19.66 -31.85 -3.82
N HIS A 358 19.03 -33.03 -3.84
CA HIS A 358 19.47 -34.19 -3.05
C HIS A 358 19.74 -33.85 -1.57
N CYS A 359 18.87 -33.03 -0.99
CA CYS A 359 18.96 -32.61 0.40
C CYS A 359 18.75 -33.78 1.34
N LYS A 360 19.73 -34.03 2.22
CA LYS A 360 19.65 -35.03 3.29
C LYS A 360 19.62 -34.33 4.64
N PHE A 361 18.61 -34.66 5.44
CA PHE A 361 18.59 -34.25 6.84
C PHE A 361 19.55 -35.12 7.63
N HIS A 362 20.48 -34.49 8.33
CA HIS A 362 21.33 -35.14 9.31
C HIS A 362 20.71 -34.91 10.68
N TRP A 363 20.47 -36.00 11.42
CA TRP A 363 19.73 -35.99 12.69
C TRP A 363 20.41 -35.21 13.85
N CYS A 364 21.45 -34.44 13.56
CA CYS A 364 22.08 -33.44 14.42
C CYS A 364 21.75 -31.99 13.97
N CYS A 365 20.54 -31.78 13.45
CA CYS A 365 19.90 -30.47 13.22
C CYS A 365 20.35 -29.67 11.98
N TYR A 366 20.90 -30.30 10.95
CA TYR A 366 21.18 -29.59 9.70
C TYR A 366 20.79 -30.39 8.46
N VAL A 367 20.45 -29.66 7.40
CA VAL A 367 20.19 -30.22 6.08
C VAL A 367 21.42 -29.99 5.21
N LYS A 368 21.99 -31.07 4.68
CA LYS A 368 23.08 -31.01 3.70
C LYS A 368 22.52 -31.26 2.31
N CYS A 369 22.56 -30.26 1.46
CA CYS A 369 22.17 -30.37 0.04
C CYS A 369 23.41 -30.36 -0.85
N LYS A 370 23.29 -30.99 -2.02
CA LYS A 370 24.22 -30.76 -3.13
C LYS A 370 23.74 -29.56 -3.94
N LEU A 371 24.66 -28.90 -4.65
CA LEU A 371 24.28 -27.89 -5.63
C LEU A 371 24.16 -28.59 -6.99
N CYS A 372 22.94 -28.65 -7.52
CA CYS A 372 22.71 -29.10 -8.89
C CYS A 372 22.71 -27.91 -9.82
N THR A 373 23.17 -28.14 -11.04
CA THR A 373 23.13 -27.18 -12.13
C THR A 373 22.30 -27.78 -13.25
N GLU A 374 21.25 -27.09 -13.65
CA GLU A 374 20.42 -27.45 -14.79
C GLU A 374 20.50 -26.32 -15.83
N ILE A 375 20.56 -26.70 -17.10
CA ILE A 375 20.48 -25.73 -18.20
C ILE A 375 19.01 -25.61 -18.58
N VAL A 376 18.40 -24.48 -18.25
CA VAL A 376 16.99 -24.21 -18.54
C VAL A 376 16.85 -23.14 -19.61
N ASP A 377 15.84 -23.28 -20.47
CA ASP A 377 15.47 -22.25 -21.42
C ASP A 377 14.71 -21.13 -20.68
N GLN A 378 15.15 -19.89 -20.85
CA GLN A 378 14.46 -18.71 -20.39
C GLN A 378 13.93 -17.90 -21.58
N PHE A 379 12.72 -17.37 -21.40
CA PHE A 379 12.03 -16.56 -22.40
C PHE A 379 11.81 -15.16 -21.84
N VAL A 380 12.24 -14.15 -22.60
CA VAL A 380 12.17 -12.74 -22.18
C VAL A 380 11.46 -11.91 -23.24
N CYS A 381 10.52 -11.09 -22.83
CA CYS A 381 9.75 -10.25 -23.73
C CYS A 381 10.61 -9.19 -24.42
N LYS A 382 10.36 -9.00 -25.72
CA LYS A 382 11.01 -7.99 -26.55
C LYS A 382 10.56 -6.56 -26.24
#